data_AF-A0A3M5U721-F1
#
_entry.id   AF-A0A3M5U721-F1
#
_cell.length_a   1.000
_cell.length_b   1.000
_cell.length_c   1.000
_cell.angle_alpha   90.00
_cell.angle_beta   90.00
_cell.angle_gamma   90.00
#
_symmetry.space_group_name_H-M   'P 1'
#
loop_
_entity.id
_entity.type
_entity.pdbx_description
1 polymer ?
#
loop_
_entity_poly.entity_id
_entity_poly.type
_entity_poly.pdbx_seq_one_letter_code
_entity_poly.pdbx_strand_id
1 'polypeptide(L)'
;MERKAKDKEQAIDSLKTRVGASHAGSVGELLESASAVLEAAPMTFNISPEKLGKLEGDGIVNVWHNLKEVSAAKNARDQAENQMFEYKRSPFELTRKSAVSGKQNYKGYHRPTYGALQIARDERPVGGAPRYGRAAFHLMEEARSYMTFTGADSMLSGAGLNNLASSRNVFPLIRDMLPDTLGVLFQCVNGQQAGGRTSEFSSYIEWHSHAPIEWKSMEFLDFERGLDFQEAIKNSASVAFFEKNSVKVRLHSI
;
A
#
# COMPACT_ATOMS: atom_id res chain seq x y z
N MET A 1 -2.80 -2.40 23.25
CA MET A 1 -2.59 -1.03 23.75
C MET A 1 -1.13 -0.76 24.08
N GLU A 2 -0.45 -1.63 24.84
CA GLU A 2 0.96 -1.46 25.25
C GLU A 2 1.94 -1.31 24.07
N ARG A 3 1.78 -2.08 22.99
CA ARG A 3 2.65 -1.97 21.81
C ARG A 3 2.53 -0.64 21.06
N LYS A 4 1.31 -0.14 20.79
CA LYS A 4 1.11 1.15 20.11
C LYS A 4 1.74 2.31 20.89
N ALA A 5 1.64 2.27 22.22
CA ALA A 5 2.30 3.25 23.09
C ALA A 5 3.84 3.15 22.99
N LYS A 6 4.38 1.93 23.04
CA LYS A 6 5.83 1.69 22.85
C LYS A 6 6.32 2.12 21.46
N ASP A 7 5.58 1.80 20.40
CA ASP A 7 5.92 2.18 19.03
C ASP A 7 5.89 3.71 18.88
N LYS A 8 4.94 4.40 19.53
CA LYS A 8 4.90 5.86 19.61
C LYS A 8 6.12 6.44 20.32
N GLU A 9 6.49 5.92 21.49
CA GLU A 9 7.69 6.37 22.22
C GLU A 9 8.96 6.20 21.38
N GLN A 10 9.12 5.04 20.73
CA GLN A 10 10.25 4.79 19.83
C GLN A 10 10.28 5.73 18.62
N ALA A 11 9.11 6.06 18.06
CA ALA A 11 9.02 7.02 16.98
C ALA A 11 9.40 8.44 17.45
N ILE A 12 8.98 8.85 18.65
CA ILE A 12 9.39 10.12 19.26
C ILE A 12 10.91 10.19 19.40
N ASP A 13 11.55 9.14 19.92
CA ASP A 13 13.00 9.12 20.12
C ASP A 13 13.79 9.12 18.80
N SER A 14 13.30 8.36 17.81
CA SER A 14 13.84 8.42 16.43
C SER A 14 13.73 9.82 15.86
N LEU A 15 12.57 10.48 16.00
CA LEU A 15 12.35 11.83 15.51
C LEU A 15 13.25 12.84 16.19
N LYS A 16 13.36 12.85 17.54
CA LYS A 16 14.27 13.75 18.28
C LYS A 16 15.69 13.75 17.69
N THR A 17 16.17 12.56 17.31
CA THR A 17 17.49 12.39 16.69
C THR A 17 17.56 12.98 15.28
N ARG A 18 16.47 12.88 14.50
CA ARG A 18 16.40 13.30 13.09
C ARG A 18 16.08 14.78 12.89
N VAL A 19 15.24 15.38 13.74
CA VAL A 19 14.81 16.79 13.62
C VAL A 19 15.70 17.77 14.41
N GLY A 20 16.58 17.25 15.25
CA GLY A 20 17.50 18.02 16.08
C GLY A 20 16.83 18.80 17.22
N ALA A 21 17.64 19.58 17.95
CA ALA A 21 17.21 20.30 19.16
C ALA A 21 16.09 21.32 18.91
N SER A 22 16.00 21.85 17.69
CA SER A 22 15.05 22.90 17.29
C SER A 22 13.58 22.50 17.42
N HIS A 23 13.28 21.20 17.49
CA HIS A 23 11.92 20.65 17.60
C HIS A 23 11.72 19.80 18.86
N ALA A 24 12.70 19.74 19.77
CA ALA A 24 12.69 18.79 20.90
C ALA A 24 11.44 18.90 21.81
N GLY A 25 10.87 20.11 21.93
CA GLY A 25 9.63 20.36 22.68
C GLY A 25 8.33 20.09 21.92
N SER A 26 8.38 19.96 20.59
CA SER A 26 7.21 19.78 19.71
C SER A 26 7.21 18.46 18.93
N VAL A 27 8.18 17.57 19.17
CA VAL A 27 8.28 16.26 18.48
C VAL A 27 6.99 15.44 18.62
N GLY A 28 6.33 15.52 19.78
CA GLY A 28 5.05 14.84 19.99
C GLY A 28 3.96 15.33 19.03
N GLU A 29 3.81 16.65 18.89
CA GLU A 29 2.82 17.27 17.99
C GLU A 29 3.15 17.00 16.52
N LEU A 30 4.44 17.04 16.18
CA LEU A 30 4.92 16.68 14.85
C LEU A 30 4.59 15.23 14.51
N LEU A 31 4.79 14.30 15.45
CA LEU A 31 4.47 12.89 15.27
C LEU A 31 2.96 12.67 15.06
N GLU A 32 2.12 13.32 15.86
CA GLU A 32 0.66 13.22 15.70
C GLU A 32 0.21 13.77 14.34
N SER A 33 0.76 14.92 13.92
CA SER A 33 0.44 15.52 12.62
C SER A 33 0.89 14.63 11.45
N ALA A 34 2.11 14.07 11.54
CA ALA A 34 2.63 13.12 10.57
C ALA A 34 1.79 11.82 10.52
N SER A 35 1.36 11.33 11.69
CA SER A 35 0.47 10.17 11.80
C SER A 35 -0.87 10.43 11.11
N ALA A 36 -1.48 11.60 11.33
CA ALA A 36 -2.74 11.97 10.71
C ALA A 36 -2.64 12.02 9.17
N VAL A 37 -1.53 12.54 8.62
CA VAL A 37 -1.28 12.52 7.17
C VAL A 37 -1.24 11.09 6.63
N LEU A 38 -0.51 10.17 7.28
CA LEU A 38 -0.39 8.78 6.83
C LEU A 38 -1.70 7.98 7.00
N GLU A 39 -2.47 8.24 8.05
CA GLU A 39 -3.77 7.60 8.26
C GLU A 39 -4.82 8.07 7.23
N ALA A 40 -4.74 9.32 6.78
CA ALA A 40 -5.62 9.88 5.75
C ALA A 40 -5.10 9.70 4.31
N ALA A 41 -3.89 9.17 4.15
CA ALA A 41 -3.26 9.00 2.85
C ALA A 41 -4.02 7.95 2.00
N PRO A 42 -4.36 8.27 0.73
CA PRO A 42 -5.03 7.33 -0.15
C PRO A 42 -4.19 6.09 -0.45
N MET A 43 -4.84 4.93 -0.52
CA MET A 43 -4.22 3.69 -1.01
C MET A 43 -4.53 3.55 -2.49
N THR A 44 -3.49 3.35 -3.29
CA THR A 44 -3.61 3.35 -4.75
C THR A 44 -2.85 2.19 -5.37
N PHE A 45 -3.36 1.69 -6.49
CA PHE A 45 -2.72 0.69 -7.32
C PHE A 45 -2.57 1.24 -8.75
N ASN A 46 -1.35 1.67 -9.08
CA ASN A 46 -1.01 2.21 -10.39
C ASN A 46 -0.90 1.10 -11.45
N ILE A 47 -1.40 1.37 -12.65
CA ILE A 47 -1.37 0.47 -13.80
C ILE A 47 -1.22 1.26 -15.10
N SER A 48 -0.55 0.67 -16.09
CA SER A 48 -0.51 1.23 -17.45
C SER A 48 -1.90 1.07 -18.10
N PRO A 49 -2.51 2.13 -18.65
CA PRO A 49 -3.84 2.06 -19.31
C PRO A 49 -3.98 0.90 -20.31
N GLU A 50 -2.90 0.61 -21.05
CA GLU A 50 -2.84 -0.42 -22.09
C GLU A 50 -2.96 -1.85 -21.53
N LYS A 51 -2.80 -2.02 -20.21
CA LYS A 51 -2.93 -3.31 -19.52
C LYS A 51 -4.33 -3.56 -18.96
N LEU A 52 -5.23 -2.57 -18.97
CA LEU A 52 -6.57 -2.71 -18.39
C LEU A 52 -7.37 -3.84 -19.07
N GLY A 53 -7.32 -3.93 -20.40
CA GLY A 53 -7.97 -5.02 -21.14
C GLY A 53 -7.35 -6.41 -20.95
N LYS A 54 -6.27 -6.53 -20.16
CA LYS A 54 -5.66 -7.81 -19.77
C LYS A 54 -6.00 -8.19 -18.33
N LEU A 55 -6.73 -7.35 -17.61
CA LEU A 55 -7.19 -7.67 -16.26
C LEU A 55 -8.32 -8.69 -16.34
N GLU A 56 -8.20 -9.74 -15.54
CA GLU A 56 -9.14 -10.86 -15.49
C GLU A 56 -9.57 -11.10 -14.05
N GLY A 57 -10.56 -11.99 -13.88
CA GLY A 57 -11.14 -12.33 -12.58
C GLY A 57 -11.98 -11.19 -11.98
N ASP A 58 -12.19 -11.28 -10.67
CA ASP A 58 -13.09 -10.39 -9.91
C ASP A 58 -12.34 -9.42 -8.99
N GLY A 59 -11.00 -9.53 -8.91
CA GLY A 59 -10.17 -8.63 -8.10
C GLY A 59 -8.68 -8.81 -8.30
N ILE A 60 -7.92 -7.91 -7.68
CA ILE A 60 -6.49 -8.08 -7.43
C ILE A 60 -6.34 -9.29 -6.52
N VAL A 61 -5.66 -10.33 -6.99
CA VAL A 61 -5.35 -11.50 -6.17
C VAL A 61 -3.89 -11.41 -5.73
N ASN A 62 -3.65 -11.44 -4.42
CA ASN A 62 -2.31 -11.72 -3.92
C ASN A 62 -2.00 -13.19 -4.20
N VAL A 63 -0.97 -13.43 -5.00
CA VAL A 63 -0.43 -14.76 -5.18
C VAL A 63 1.00 -14.71 -4.64
N TRP A 64 1.31 -15.58 -3.69
CA TRP A 64 2.62 -15.65 -3.03
C TRP A 64 3.56 -16.57 -3.83
N HIS A 65 4.81 -16.13 -4.08
CA HIS A 65 5.79 -16.89 -4.86
C HIS A 65 6.44 -17.95 -3.98
N ASN A 66 6.72 -19.12 -4.58
CA ASN A 66 7.85 -19.94 -4.15
C ASN A 66 9.17 -19.22 -4.45
N LEU A 67 10.02 -19.05 -3.44
CA LEU A 67 11.41 -18.67 -3.61
C LEU A 67 12.21 -19.95 -3.89
N LYS A 68 13.01 -19.98 -4.96
CA LYS A 68 13.85 -21.15 -5.34
C LYS A 68 14.72 -21.66 -4.19
N GLU A 69 15.05 -20.77 -3.26
CA GLU A 69 15.58 -21.08 -1.94
C GLU A 69 14.75 -20.34 -0.89
N VAL A 70 14.12 -21.10 -0.01
CA VAL A 70 13.45 -20.53 1.16
C VAL A 70 14.50 -20.40 2.25
N SER A 71 15.09 -19.21 2.38
CA SER A 71 15.95 -18.92 3.52
C SER A 71 15.13 -19.04 4.81
N ALA A 72 15.79 -19.34 5.94
CA ALA A 72 15.13 -19.41 7.24
C ALA A 72 14.31 -18.14 7.56
N ALA A 73 14.79 -16.97 7.12
CA ALA A 73 14.09 -15.69 7.28
C ALA A 73 12.76 -15.61 6.50
N LYS A 74 12.70 -16.19 5.29
CA LYS A 74 11.48 -16.23 4.46
C LYS A 74 10.43 -17.16 5.07
N ASN A 75 10.85 -18.35 5.52
CA ASN A 75 9.97 -19.28 6.25
C ASN A 75 9.40 -18.66 7.53
N ALA A 76 10.24 -17.95 8.30
CA ALA A 76 9.80 -17.26 9.51
C ALA A 76 8.77 -16.16 9.21
N ARG A 77 8.98 -15.38 8.16
CA ARG A 77 8.02 -14.38 7.68
C ARG A 77 6.70 -15.00 7.24
N ASP A 78 6.74 -16.04 6.42
CA ASP A 78 5.53 -16.72 5.95
C ASP A 78 4.74 -17.32 7.12
N GLN A 79 5.43 -17.90 8.11
CA GLN A 79 4.79 -18.41 9.33
C GLN A 79 4.17 -17.28 10.16
N ALA A 80 4.85 -16.15 10.32
CA ALA A 80 4.34 -14.99 11.03
C ALA A 80 3.10 -14.40 10.32
N GLU A 81 3.15 -14.20 9.01
CA GLU A 81 2.03 -13.70 8.21
C GLU A 81 0.84 -14.69 8.22
N ASN A 82 1.10 -16.00 8.13
CA ASN A 82 0.05 -17.03 8.24
C ASN A 82 -0.68 -17.01 9.59
N GLN A 83 0.08 -16.86 10.68
CA GLN A 83 -0.49 -16.74 12.03
C GLN A 83 -1.26 -15.44 12.20
N MET A 84 -0.71 -14.34 11.69
CA MET A 84 -1.29 -13.00 11.81
C MET A 84 -2.60 -12.87 11.04
N PHE A 85 -2.65 -13.29 9.78
CA PHE A 85 -3.83 -13.13 8.92
C PHE A 85 -4.78 -14.34 8.94
N GLU A 86 -4.49 -15.36 9.75
CA GLU A 86 -5.24 -16.63 9.85
C GLU A 86 -5.64 -17.20 8.48
N TYR A 87 -4.72 -17.25 7.51
CA TYR A 87 -5.07 -17.56 6.12
C TYR A 87 -5.87 -18.86 5.94
N LYS A 88 -5.65 -19.87 6.80
CA LYS A 88 -6.42 -21.14 6.81
C LYS A 88 -7.94 -20.94 7.03
N ARG A 89 -8.34 -19.86 7.68
CA ARG A 89 -9.73 -19.49 7.98
C ARG A 89 -10.24 -18.32 7.14
N SER A 90 -9.43 -17.81 6.20
CA SER A 90 -9.83 -16.74 5.30
C SER A 90 -11.13 -17.10 4.57
N PRO A 91 -12.07 -16.15 4.35
CA PRO A 91 -13.24 -16.41 3.52
C PRO A 91 -12.87 -16.68 2.05
N PHE A 92 -11.67 -16.29 1.62
CA PHE A 92 -11.19 -16.46 0.26
C PHE A 92 -10.49 -17.80 0.06
N GLU A 93 -11.02 -18.63 -0.86
CA GLU A 93 -10.54 -20.00 -1.09
C GLU A 93 -9.08 -20.06 -1.54
N LEU A 94 -8.65 -19.11 -2.39
CA LEU A 94 -7.25 -19.02 -2.86
C LEU A 94 -6.28 -18.73 -1.71
N THR A 95 -6.67 -17.85 -0.78
CA THR A 95 -5.91 -17.55 0.44
C THR A 95 -5.85 -18.77 1.37
N ARG A 96 -6.98 -19.48 1.57
CA ARG A 96 -7.01 -20.73 2.37
C ARG A 96 -6.13 -21.82 1.78
N LYS A 97 -6.23 -22.08 0.47
CA LYS A 97 -5.47 -23.14 -0.22
C LYS A 97 -3.97 -22.89 -0.16
N SER A 98 -3.55 -21.63 -0.17
CA SER A 98 -2.14 -21.22 -0.06
C SER A 98 -1.57 -21.41 1.36
N ALA A 99 -2.43 -21.43 2.39
CA ALA A 99 -2.04 -21.62 3.79
C ALA A 99 -1.80 -23.10 4.19
N VAL A 100 -2.06 -24.05 3.28
CA VAL A 100 -1.94 -25.49 3.55
C VAL A 100 -0.52 -25.95 3.22
N SER A 101 0.26 -26.19 4.26
CA SER A 101 1.54 -26.89 4.24
C SER A 101 1.38 -28.25 3.55
N GLY A 102 1.75 -28.35 2.27
CA GLY A 102 1.75 -29.61 1.51
C GLY A 102 1.25 -29.57 0.07
N LYS A 103 0.66 -28.46 -0.42
CA LYS A 103 0.20 -28.33 -1.83
C LYS A 103 1.08 -27.40 -2.70
N GLN A 104 2.40 -27.41 -2.45
CA GLN A 104 3.37 -26.55 -3.13
C GLN A 104 3.84 -27.05 -4.52
N ASN A 105 3.39 -28.22 -4.99
CA ASN A 105 3.98 -28.89 -6.16
C ASN A 105 3.45 -28.43 -7.53
N TYR A 106 2.47 -27.53 -7.59
CA TYR A 106 1.98 -26.96 -8.85
C TYR A 106 1.68 -25.48 -8.63
N LYS A 107 2.62 -24.59 -9.00
CA LYS A 107 2.32 -23.23 -9.54
C LYS A 107 3.58 -22.39 -9.78
N GLY A 108 3.55 -21.72 -10.94
CA GLY A 108 4.49 -20.69 -11.37
C GLY A 108 4.28 -19.35 -10.66
N TYR A 109 5.26 -18.49 -10.87
CA TYR A 109 5.67 -17.28 -10.17
C TYR A 109 4.62 -16.15 -9.95
N HIS A 110 4.23 -15.74 -8.72
CA HIS A 110 3.66 -14.39 -8.42
C HIS A 110 4.00 -13.71 -7.07
N ARG A 111 4.17 -12.36 -7.02
CA ARG A 111 4.55 -11.53 -5.82
C ARG A 111 3.28 -11.00 -5.15
N PRO A 112 3.32 -10.59 -3.85
CA PRO A 112 2.27 -9.76 -3.30
C PRO A 112 1.98 -8.59 -4.23
N THR A 113 0.70 -8.29 -4.44
CA THR A 113 0.35 -7.10 -5.22
C THR A 113 0.77 -5.88 -4.41
N TYR A 114 1.65 -5.10 -5.01
CA TYR A 114 2.14 -3.84 -4.48
C TYR A 114 1.24 -2.72 -4.91
N GLY A 115 1.01 -1.77 -4.02
CA GLY A 115 0.58 -0.44 -4.40
C GLY A 115 1.21 0.61 -3.52
N ALA A 116 0.65 1.82 -3.57
CA ALA A 116 1.19 2.99 -2.92
C ALA A 116 0.20 3.58 -1.91
N LEU A 117 0.69 3.83 -0.70
CA LEU A 117 0.11 4.81 0.22
C LEU A 117 0.64 6.17 -0.21
N GLN A 118 -0.22 6.99 -0.81
CA GLN A 118 0.16 8.25 -1.43
C GLN A 118 0.35 9.33 -0.35
N ILE A 119 1.62 9.66 -0.04
CA ILE A 119 1.95 10.68 0.97
C ILE A 119 1.72 12.08 0.39
N ALA A 120 2.33 12.34 -0.78
CA ALA A 120 2.18 13.62 -1.46
C ALA A 120 1.10 13.53 -2.54
N ARG A 121 0.18 14.49 -2.53
CA ARG A 121 -0.74 14.72 -3.64
C ARG A 121 -0.09 15.76 -4.55
N ASP A 122 0.55 15.28 -5.60
CA ASP A 122 0.97 16.12 -6.72
C ASP A 122 -0.22 16.23 -7.68
N GLU A 123 -0.40 17.41 -8.28
CA GLU A 123 -1.54 17.71 -9.16
C GLU A 123 -1.46 16.95 -10.50
N ARG A 124 -0.29 16.40 -10.84
CA ARG A 124 -0.04 15.75 -12.13
C ARG A 124 -0.20 14.22 -12.12
N PRO A 125 0.52 13.44 -11.31
CA PRO A 125 0.38 11.99 -11.30
C PRO A 125 -0.92 11.55 -10.59
N VAL A 126 -1.64 10.60 -11.20
CA VAL A 126 -2.72 9.88 -10.50
C VAL A 126 -2.14 8.75 -9.66
N GLY A 127 -2.56 8.66 -8.42
CA GLY A 127 -2.03 7.71 -7.44
C GLY A 127 -0.60 7.96 -6.99
N GLY A 128 -0.12 7.11 -6.08
CA GLY A 128 1.14 7.32 -5.37
C GLY A 128 2.39 6.82 -6.10
N ALA A 129 2.28 5.88 -7.05
CA ALA A 129 3.43 5.27 -7.71
C ALA A 129 3.32 5.32 -9.25
N PRO A 130 3.44 6.52 -9.84
CA PRO A 130 3.23 6.76 -11.28
C PRO A 130 4.16 5.94 -12.19
N ARG A 131 5.32 5.51 -11.70
CA ARG A 131 6.23 4.60 -12.42
C ARG A 131 5.57 3.29 -12.87
N TYR A 132 4.56 2.80 -12.13
CA TYR A 132 3.85 1.57 -12.50
C TYR A 132 2.72 1.81 -13.52
N GLY A 133 2.35 3.08 -13.73
CA GLY A 133 1.52 3.51 -14.84
C GLY A 133 0.70 4.76 -14.56
N ARG A 134 0.15 5.30 -15.65
CA ARG A 134 -0.58 6.59 -15.72
C ARG A 134 -2.08 6.47 -15.40
N ALA A 135 -2.51 5.33 -14.90
CA ALA A 135 -3.85 5.14 -14.34
C ALA A 135 -3.71 4.56 -12.94
N ALA A 136 -4.62 4.87 -12.03
CA ALA A 136 -4.56 4.39 -10.66
C ALA A 136 -5.94 3.98 -10.16
N PHE A 137 -6.06 2.76 -9.64
CA PHE A 137 -7.21 2.39 -8.82
C PHE A 137 -7.03 3.00 -7.44
N HIS A 138 -8.03 3.73 -6.97
CA HIS A 138 -8.13 4.21 -5.59
C HIS A 138 -8.92 3.19 -4.78
N LEU A 139 -8.32 2.71 -3.70
CA LEU A 139 -8.89 1.66 -2.87
C LEU A 139 -9.69 2.30 -1.75
N MET A 140 -10.82 1.66 -1.42
CA MET A 140 -11.59 2.01 -0.24
C MET A 140 -10.79 1.77 1.04
N GLU A 141 -11.05 2.54 2.10
CA GLU A 141 -10.30 2.48 3.36
C GLU A 141 -10.39 1.11 4.04
N GLU A 142 -11.47 0.36 3.85
CA GLU A 142 -11.66 -0.99 4.37
C GLU A 142 -10.59 -1.97 3.88
N ALA A 143 -10.05 -1.75 2.68
CA ALA A 143 -8.98 -2.57 2.12
C ALA A 143 -7.70 -2.51 2.96
N ARG A 144 -7.49 -1.44 3.75
CA ARG A 144 -6.32 -1.24 4.60
C ARG A 144 -6.16 -2.40 5.58
N SER A 145 -7.26 -2.90 6.14
CA SER A 145 -7.27 -3.93 7.21
C SER A 145 -6.53 -5.24 6.88
N TYR A 146 -6.35 -5.54 5.60
CA TYR A 146 -5.60 -6.71 5.13
C TYR A 146 -4.29 -6.33 4.42
N MET A 147 -3.72 -5.17 4.71
CA MET A 147 -2.46 -4.72 4.12
C MET A 147 -1.31 -4.71 5.12
N THR A 148 -0.08 -4.81 4.62
CA THR A 148 1.12 -4.39 5.36
C THR A 148 1.84 -3.30 4.59
N PHE A 149 2.40 -2.34 5.31
CA PHE A 149 3.30 -1.36 4.73
C PHE A 149 4.74 -1.87 4.94
N THR A 150 5.58 -1.80 3.90
CA THR A 150 6.83 -2.58 3.73
C THR A 150 7.58 -3.06 4.99
N GLY A 151 7.99 -4.33 4.99
CA GLY A 151 9.11 -4.91 5.77
C GLY A 151 8.94 -4.96 7.29
N ALA A 152 8.79 -3.82 7.94
CA ALA A 152 8.69 -3.68 9.40
C ALA A 152 7.43 -4.37 9.96
N ASP A 153 6.32 -4.31 9.22
CA ASP A 153 5.07 -5.01 9.57
C ASP A 153 5.17 -6.53 9.45
N SER A 154 6.04 -7.05 8.57
CA SER A 154 6.08 -8.47 8.18
C SER A 154 7.15 -9.30 8.90
N MET A 155 8.08 -8.67 9.63
CA MET A 155 9.27 -9.36 10.19
C MET A 155 9.22 -9.57 11.71
N LEU A 156 8.18 -9.09 12.39
CA LEU A 156 8.04 -9.23 13.84
C LEU A 156 7.25 -10.51 14.19
N SER A 157 7.94 -11.51 14.73
CA SER A 157 7.29 -12.71 15.27
C SER A 157 6.30 -12.34 16.38
N GLY A 158 5.10 -12.94 16.36
CA GLY A 158 4.05 -12.68 17.36
C GLY A 158 3.22 -11.40 17.12
N ALA A 159 3.37 -10.71 15.98
CA ALA A 159 2.46 -9.63 15.59
C ALA A 159 1.09 -10.19 15.19
N GLY A 160 0.02 -9.76 15.89
CA GLY A 160 -1.37 -9.91 15.43
C GLY A 160 -1.83 -8.73 14.56
N LEU A 161 -2.97 -8.88 13.85
CA LEU A 161 -3.54 -7.87 12.94
C LEU A 161 -3.60 -6.45 13.53
N ASN A 162 -3.97 -6.35 14.81
CA ASN A 162 -4.08 -5.10 15.55
C ASN A 162 -2.74 -4.36 15.76
N ASN A 163 -1.62 -4.93 15.32
CA ASN A 163 -0.29 -4.35 15.43
C ASN A 163 0.27 -3.85 14.10
N LEU A 164 -0.44 -4.07 13.00
CA LEU A 164 -0.01 -3.62 11.68
C LEU A 164 -0.19 -2.11 11.54
N ALA A 165 0.66 -1.45 10.75
CA ALA A 165 0.47 -0.03 10.45
C ALA A 165 -0.86 0.25 9.72
N SER A 166 -1.39 -0.74 9.01
CA SER A 166 -2.77 -0.74 8.50
C SER A 166 -3.86 -0.66 9.56
N SER A 167 -3.58 -1.08 10.80
CA SER A 167 -4.50 -1.00 11.94
C SER A 167 -4.31 0.29 12.74
N ARG A 168 -4.07 1.42 12.06
CA ARG A 168 -3.85 2.75 12.67
C ARG A 168 -2.70 2.78 13.66
N ASN A 169 -1.63 2.05 13.39
CA ASN A 169 -0.38 2.11 14.17
C ASN A 169 0.78 2.46 13.24
N VAL A 170 0.74 3.65 12.63
CA VAL A 170 1.70 4.09 11.61
C VAL A 170 3.06 4.52 12.19
N PHE A 171 3.22 4.55 13.52
CA PHE A 171 4.45 5.00 14.19
C PHE A 171 5.71 4.24 13.75
N PRO A 172 5.70 2.91 13.54
CA PRO A 172 6.86 2.19 12.99
C PRO A 172 7.24 2.68 11.59
N LEU A 173 6.28 3.06 10.74
CA LEU A 173 6.56 3.62 9.42
C LEU A 173 7.31 4.94 9.54
N ILE A 174 6.91 5.81 10.46
CA ILE A 174 7.56 7.10 10.71
C ILE A 174 8.96 6.89 11.31
N ARG A 175 9.08 5.96 12.27
CA ARG A 175 10.35 5.61 12.92
C ARG A 175 11.40 5.14 11.92
N ASP A 176 11.02 4.29 10.97
CA ASP A 176 11.94 3.64 10.03
C ASP A 176 11.97 4.32 8.65
N MET A 177 11.21 5.42 8.47
CA MET A 177 11.10 6.14 7.20
C MET A 177 12.45 6.61 6.71
N LEU A 178 12.69 6.52 5.40
CA LEU A 178 13.87 7.09 4.76
C LEU A 178 13.85 8.63 4.86
N PRO A 179 15.02 9.29 4.97
CA PRO A 179 15.10 10.75 5.14
C PRO A 179 14.32 11.54 4.09
N ASP A 180 14.42 11.15 2.81
CA ASP A 180 13.75 11.87 1.72
C ASP A 180 12.23 11.76 1.83
N THR A 181 11.71 10.55 2.06
CA THR A 181 10.27 10.32 2.28
C THR A 181 9.76 11.05 3.53
N LEU A 182 10.57 11.11 4.59
CA LEU A 182 10.24 11.85 5.81
C LEU A 182 10.18 13.36 5.55
N GLY A 183 11.10 13.89 4.73
CA GLY A 183 11.07 15.29 4.29
C GLY A 183 9.78 15.63 3.55
N VAL A 184 9.31 14.75 2.65
CA VAL A 184 8.02 14.90 1.94
C VAL A 184 6.85 14.88 2.90
N LEU A 185 6.84 13.94 3.86
CA LEU A 185 5.80 13.87 4.88
C LEU A 185 5.71 15.17 5.69
N PHE A 186 6.84 15.77 6.05
CA PHE A 186 6.87 17.04 6.79
C PHE A 186 6.44 18.24 5.97
N GLN A 187 6.72 18.26 4.66
CA GLN A 187 6.13 19.27 3.77
C GLN A 187 4.59 19.17 3.80
N CYS A 188 4.05 17.95 3.70
CA CYS A 188 2.61 17.72 3.76
C CYS A 188 1.99 18.13 5.11
N VAL A 189 2.67 17.85 6.22
CA VAL A 189 2.25 18.31 7.57
C VAL A 189 2.12 19.84 7.63
N ASN A 190 3.02 20.57 6.97
CA ASN A 190 3.00 22.02 6.93
C ASN A 190 2.04 22.60 5.87
N GLY A 191 1.19 21.77 5.26
CA GLY A 191 0.28 22.18 4.19
C GLY A 191 0.99 22.61 2.90
N GLN A 192 2.29 22.31 2.76
CA GLN A 192 3.04 22.57 1.55
C GLN A 192 2.78 21.44 0.57
N GLN A 193 2.38 21.78 -0.66
CA GLN A 193 2.52 20.84 -1.76
C GLN A 193 4.00 20.53 -1.93
N ALA A 194 4.33 19.27 -2.27
CA ALA A 194 5.71 18.83 -2.45
C ALA A 194 6.38 19.64 -3.59
N GLY A 195 6.94 20.78 -3.23
CA GLY A 195 7.46 21.77 -4.16
C GLY A 195 8.87 21.37 -4.59
N GLY A 196 9.00 20.96 -5.84
CA GLY A 196 10.28 20.64 -6.47
C GLY A 196 10.67 19.17 -6.36
N ARG A 197 11.33 18.67 -7.44
CA ARG A 197 11.86 17.31 -7.69
C ARG A 197 11.82 16.35 -6.50
N THR A 198 10.63 15.99 -6.09
CA THR A 198 10.42 14.86 -5.20
C THR A 198 10.74 13.66 -6.06
N SER A 199 11.70 12.84 -5.64
CA SER A 199 11.92 11.59 -6.38
C SER A 199 10.61 10.80 -6.34
N GLU A 200 10.19 10.19 -7.45
CA GLU A 200 8.95 9.41 -7.53
C GLU A 200 8.86 8.33 -6.43
N PHE A 201 10.00 7.93 -5.84
CA PHE A 201 10.08 6.93 -4.76
C PHE A 201 9.91 7.50 -3.35
N SER A 202 10.01 8.82 -3.20
CA SER A 202 9.90 9.52 -1.91
C SER A 202 8.47 9.99 -1.62
N SER A 203 7.57 9.95 -2.60
CA SER A 203 6.19 10.45 -2.50
C SER A 203 5.18 9.40 -2.01
N TYR A 204 5.61 8.17 -1.78
CA TYR A 204 4.73 7.08 -1.33
C TYR A 204 5.42 6.06 -0.44
N ILE A 205 4.60 5.28 0.28
CA ILE A 205 5.03 4.05 0.98
C ILE A 205 4.40 2.86 0.26
N GLU A 206 5.20 1.83 -0.01
CA GLU A 206 4.67 0.59 -0.60
C GLU A 206 3.79 -0.17 0.40
N TRP A 207 2.62 -0.60 -0.07
CA TRP A 207 1.79 -1.58 0.64
C TRP A 207 1.75 -2.91 -0.07
N HIS A 208 1.51 -3.98 0.69
CA HIS A 208 1.22 -5.32 0.19
C HIS A 208 -0.18 -5.72 0.64
N SER A 209 -1.04 -6.16 -0.28
CA SER A 209 -2.32 -6.74 0.11
C SER A 209 -2.17 -8.21 0.49
N HIS A 210 -2.80 -8.65 1.57
CA HIS A 210 -2.82 -10.03 2.08
C HIS A 210 -4.19 -10.71 1.88
N ALA A 211 -5.17 -9.98 1.37
CA ALA A 211 -6.44 -10.49 0.88
C ALA A 211 -6.69 -10.06 -0.58
N PRO A 212 -7.56 -10.76 -1.32
CA PRO A 212 -8.04 -10.25 -2.59
C PRO A 212 -8.72 -8.89 -2.42
N ILE A 213 -8.50 -7.97 -3.36
CA ILE A 213 -9.20 -6.69 -3.41
C ILE A 213 -10.08 -6.71 -4.65
N GLU A 214 -11.39 -6.75 -4.45
CA GLU A 214 -12.35 -6.87 -5.55
C GLU A 214 -12.35 -5.60 -6.40
N TRP A 215 -12.42 -5.76 -7.73
CA TRP A 215 -12.42 -4.61 -8.64
C TRP A 215 -13.62 -3.69 -8.39
N LYS A 216 -14.78 -4.27 -8.09
CA LYS A 216 -16.02 -3.55 -7.76
C LYS A 216 -15.97 -2.82 -6.41
N SER A 217 -15.05 -3.20 -5.52
CA SER A 217 -14.86 -2.53 -4.22
C SER A 217 -13.86 -1.38 -4.30
N MET A 218 -13.29 -1.09 -5.47
CA MET A 218 -12.46 0.09 -5.67
C MET A 218 -13.34 1.34 -5.64
N GLU A 219 -12.82 2.43 -5.07
CA GLU A 219 -13.55 3.70 -4.99
C GLU A 219 -13.75 4.29 -6.40
N PHE A 220 -12.66 4.36 -7.17
CA PHE A 220 -12.64 4.75 -8.58
C PHE A 220 -11.31 4.36 -9.25
N LEU A 221 -11.31 4.33 -10.58
CA LEU A 221 -10.15 4.32 -11.44
C LEU A 221 -9.93 5.73 -11.99
N ASP A 222 -8.72 6.25 -11.83
CA ASP A 222 -8.32 7.58 -12.28
C ASP A 222 -7.29 7.48 -13.40
N PHE A 223 -7.26 8.48 -14.29
CA PHE A 223 -6.33 8.57 -15.41
C PHE A 223 -5.60 9.90 -15.37
N GLU A 224 -4.28 9.86 -15.54
CA GLU A 224 -3.41 11.05 -15.56
C GLU A 224 -3.82 12.03 -16.67
N ARG A 225 -4.29 11.50 -17.82
CA ARG A 225 -4.67 12.30 -18.98
C ARG A 225 -5.96 11.78 -19.60
N GLY A 226 -6.79 12.68 -20.10
CA GLY A 226 -7.99 12.30 -20.85
C GLY A 226 -7.71 11.39 -22.05
N LEU A 227 -6.57 11.58 -22.74
CA LEU A 227 -6.11 10.71 -23.82
C LEU A 227 -5.89 9.26 -23.36
N ASP A 228 -5.38 9.03 -22.15
CA ASP A 228 -5.14 7.69 -21.63
C ASP A 228 -6.47 6.93 -21.41
N PHE A 229 -7.51 7.65 -20.97
CA PHE A 229 -8.86 7.11 -20.91
C PHE A 229 -9.44 6.82 -22.30
N GLN A 230 -9.30 7.75 -23.25
CA GLN A 230 -9.80 7.58 -24.61
C GLN A 230 -9.16 6.37 -25.31
N GLU A 231 -7.87 6.12 -25.11
CA GLU A 231 -7.21 4.92 -25.63
C GLU A 231 -7.69 3.64 -24.92
N ALA A 232 -7.92 3.70 -23.60
CA ALA A 232 -8.42 2.56 -22.85
C ALA A 232 -9.79 2.10 -23.38
N ILE A 233 -10.72 3.01 -23.68
CA ILE A 233 -12.08 2.66 -24.16
C ILE A 233 -12.14 2.25 -25.63
N LYS A 234 -11.09 2.50 -26.44
CA LYS A 234 -10.98 1.94 -27.80
C LYS A 234 -10.73 0.43 -27.78
N ASN A 235 -10.19 -0.09 -26.66
CA ASN A 235 -9.98 -1.51 -26.47
C ASN A 235 -11.25 -2.15 -25.88
N SER A 236 -11.93 -2.98 -26.67
CA SER A 236 -13.16 -3.66 -26.26
C SER A 236 -12.99 -4.55 -25.03
N ALA A 237 -11.79 -5.11 -24.80
CA ALA A 237 -11.52 -5.89 -23.59
C ALA A 237 -11.47 -5.02 -22.33
N SER A 238 -10.94 -3.80 -22.42
CA SER A 238 -10.96 -2.84 -21.31
C SER A 238 -12.38 -2.41 -20.98
N VAL A 239 -13.20 -2.15 -22.00
CA VAL A 239 -14.62 -1.79 -21.82
C VAL A 239 -15.37 -2.94 -21.15
N ALA A 240 -15.22 -4.16 -21.66
CA ALA A 240 -15.82 -5.35 -21.05
C ALA A 240 -15.39 -5.54 -19.59
N PHE A 241 -14.12 -5.27 -19.27
CA PHE A 241 -13.63 -5.28 -17.89
C PHE A 241 -14.34 -4.23 -17.01
N PHE A 242 -14.47 -2.99 -17.48
CA PHE A 242 -15.16 -1.92 -16.75
C PHE A 242 -16.63 -2.26 -16.49
N GLU A 243 -17.34 -2.76 -17.51
CA GLU A 243 -18.75 -3.13 -17.42
C GLU A 243 -18.95 -4.32 -16.46
N LYS A 244 -18.19 -5.41 -16.67
CA LYS A 244 -18.27 -6.62 -15.84
C LYS A 244 -18.06 -6.32 -14.36
N ASN A 245 -17.08 -5.45 -14.06
CA ASN A 245 -16.67 -5.17 -12.68
C ASN A 245 -17.28 -3.87 -12.11
N SER A 246 -18.15 -3.19 -12.85
CA SER A 246 -18.76 -1.92 -12.45
C SER A 246 -17.73 -0.87 -11.98
N VAL A 247 -16.62 -0.76 -12.71
CA VAL A 247 -15.52 0.15 -12.36
C VAL A 247 -15.97 1.59 -12.55
N LYS A 248 -15.96 2.38 -11.47
CA LYS A 248 -16.23 3.83 -11.52
C LYS A 248 -14.99 4.54 -12.05
N VAL A 249 -15.11 5.29 -13.13
CA VAL A 249 -14.00 6.06 -13.69
C VAL A 249 -14.14 7.53 -13.30
N ARG A 250 -13.05 8.13 -12.79
CA ARG A 250 -12.93 9.57 -12.56
C ARG A 250 -12.15 10.19 -13.72
N LEU A 251 -12.63 11.34 -14.20
CA LEU A 251 -11.95 12.14 -15.21
C LEU A 251 -11.65 13.50 -14.61
N HIS A 252 -10.39 13.91 -14.63
CA HIS A 252 -10.02 15.28 -14.33
C HIS A 252 -10.37 16.18 -15.51
N SER A 253 -10.93 17.35 -15.22
CA SER A 253 -11.17 18.38 -16.24
C SER A 253 -9.82 18.88 -16.73
N ILE A 254 -9.66 18.95 -18.06
CA ILE A 254 -8.47 19.50 -18.73
C ILE A 254 -8.38 21.00 -18.46
#